data_AF-A0A368ZB61-F1
#
_entry.id   AF-A0A368ZB61-F1
#
_cell.length_a   1.000
_cell.length_b   1.000
_cell.length_c   1.000
_cell.angle_alpha   90.00
_cell.angle_beta   90.00
_cell.angle_gamma   90.00
#
_symmetry.space_group_name_H-M   'P 1'
#
loop_
_entity.id
_entity.type
_entity.pdbx_description
1 polymer ?
#
loop_
_entity_poly.entity_id
_entity_poly.type
_entity_poly.pdbx_seq_one_letter_code
_entity_poly.pdbx_strand_id
1 'polypeptide(L)'
;MRRFPALILAAALSLPVVVIAQQWTPPGADQDPAPESDSGGSIFERGMESFMQNMLKEAEPHLDRLGRDLGDTVNSLRPVLGDIGALMDDVKNYQAPERLENGDILIRRRADAPPPPPVGNALRDMLRPAPEDDPSLPPPDGAAPRVPDQPLPEAEPGTEIEL
;
A
#
# COMPACT_ATOMS: atom_id res chain seq x y z
N MET A 1 50.17 -4.91 53.73
CA MET A 1 51.46 -4.59 54.37
C MET A 1 52.38 -5.80 54.30
N ARG A 2 53.58 -5.65 53.71
CA ARG A 2 54.85 -6.38 53.98
C ARG A 2 54.94 -7.88 53.59
N ARG A 3 56.01 -8.47 53.04
CA ARG A 3 57.27 -8.15 52.30
C ARG A 3 57.76 -9.52 51.72
N PHE A 4 58.46 -9.52 50.57
CA PHE A 4 59.15 -10.67 49.96
C PHE A 4 60.26 -11.26 50.85
N PRO A 5 60.66 -12.53 50.60
CA PRO A 5 62.02 -12.78 50.12
C PRO A 5 62.01 -13.77 48.92
N ALA A 6 62.72 -13.55 47.80
CA ALA A 6 64.18 -13.58 47.66
C ALA A 6 64.74 -14.98 48.04
N LEU A 7 65.55 -15.69 47.29
CA LEU A 7 66.41 -15.38 46.14
C LEU A 7 67.18 -16.69 45.81
N ILE A 8 67.83 -16.73 44.64
CA ILE A 8 69.19 -17.27 44.41
C ILE A 8 69.37 -18.72 43.89
N LEU A 9 69.90 -18.75 42.66
CA LEU A 9 70.98 -19.62 42.12
C LEU A 9 70.71 -21.13 42.03
N ALA A 10 71.30 -21.92 41.14
CA ALA A 10 72.33 -21.78 40.11
C ALA A 10 72.22 -23.07 39.29
N ALA A 11 72.12 -23.00 37.97
CA ALA A 11 73.23 -23.20 37.05
C ALA A 11 73.52 -24.67 36.69
N ALA A 12 73.86 -24.83 35.40
CA ALA A 12 74.48 -25.98 34.76
C ALA A 12 73.51 -27.15 34.43
N LEU A 13 73.49 -27.76 33.24
CA LEU A 13 74.48 -27.82 32.17
C LEU A 13 73.82 -28.50 30.94
N SER A 14 74.36 -28.25 29.75
CA SER A 14 74.31 -29.07 28.51
C SER A 14 73.16 -28.88 27.47
N LEU A 15 73.56 -28.18 26.40
CA LEU A 15 73.13 -28.18 24.97
C LEU A 15 72.73 -29.55 24.38
N PRO A 16 72.21 -29.66 23.12
CA PRO A 16 71.39 -28.76 22.27
C PRO A 16 70.24 -29.49 21.52
N VAL A 17 69.03 -28.90 21.40
CA VAL A 17 68.07 -29.31 20.34
C VAL A 17 67.48 -28.04 19.72
N VAL A 18 68.33 -27.28 19.03
CA VAL A 18 67.93 -26.15 18.19
C VAL A 18 68.15 -26.55 16.73
N VAL A 19 67.53 -27.63 16.22
CA VAL A 19 67.66 -27.97 14.78
C VAL A 19 66.49 -28.76 14.17
N ILE A 20 65.24 -28.70 14.65
CA ILE A 20 64.13 -29.38 13.92
C ILE A 20 62.89 -28.49 13.65
N ALA A 21 62.84 -27.25 14.15
CA ALA A 21 61.63 -26.43 14.04
C ALA A 21 61.64 -25.36 12.92
N GLN A 22 62.52 -25.44 11.90
CA GLN A 22 62.64 -24.37 10.88
C GLN A 22 62.55 -24.84 9.42
N GLN A 23 61.94 -25.99 9.13
CA GLN A 23 61.73 -26.43 7.73
C GLN A 23 60.29 -26.34 7.23
N TRP A 24 59.40 -25.65 7.94
CA TRP A 24 58.11 -25.24 7.37
C TRP A 24 58.10 -23.73 7.17
N THR A 25 58.80 -23.30 6.13
CA THR A 25 58.62 -21.99 5.53
C THR A 25 57.57 -22.18 4.44
N PRO A 26 56.32 -21.70 4.60
CA PRO A 26 55.40 -21.68 3.47
C PRO A 26 56.09 -20.90 2.33
N PRO A 27 56.07 -21.40 1.08
CA PRO A 27 56.62 -20.65 -0.04
C PRO A 27 55.90 -19.30 -0.06
N GLY A 28 56.70 -18.25 -0.24
CA GLY A 28 56.31 -16.84 -0.19
C GLY A 28 54.81 -16.61 -0.10
N ALA A 29 54.35 -16.16 1.07
CA ALA A 29 53.39 -15.08 1.07
C ALA A 29 54.10 -13.85 0.45
N ASP A 30 54.36 -13.91 -0.86
CA ASP A 30 54.06 -12.75 -1.68
C ASP A 30 52.62 -12.43 -1.29
N GLN A 31 52.48 -11.32 -0.59
CA GLN A 31 51.20 -10.65 -0.46
C GLN A 31 50.82 -10.26 -1.89
N ASP A 32 50.30 -11.23 -2.65
CA ASP A 32 49.30 -10.91 -3.63
C ASP A 32 48.27 -10.09 -2.84
N PRO A 33 47.97 -8.84 -3.25
CA PRO A 33 46.87 -8.12 -2.62
C PRO A 33 45.69 -9.09 -2.65
N ALA A 34 45.12 -9.38 -1.47
CA ALA A 34 43.93 -10.21 -1.37
C ALA A 34 43.00 -9.76 -2.51
N PRO A 35 42.58 -10.65 -3.43
CA PRO A 35 41.74 -10.23 -4.53
C PRO A 35 40.57 -9.50 -3.90
N GLU A 36 40.47 -8.21 -4.19
CA GLU A 36 39.55 -7.34 -3.51
C GLU A 36 38.18 -8.00 -3.57
N SER A 37 37.54 -8.12 -2.41
CA SER A 37 36.19 -8.67 -2.25
C SER A 37 35.12 -7.93 -3.08
N ASP A 38 35.53 -6.92 -3.85
CA ASP A 38 34.78 -6.13 -4.81
C ASP A 38 34.39 -6.90 -6.10
N SER A 39 35.14 -7.95 -6.46
CA SER A 39 34.77 -8.77 -7.64
C SER A 39 33.58 -9.71 -7.40
N GLY A 40 33.35 -10.17 -6.17
CA GLY A 40 32.22 -11.06 -5.85
C GLY A 40 30.89 -10.32 -5.79
N GLY A 41 30.89 -9.12 -5.19
CA GLY A 41 29.73 -8.25 -5.09
C GLY A 41 29.25 -7.75 -6.45
N SER A 42 30.16 -7.33 -7.32
CA SER A 42 29.84 -6.82 -8.66
C SER A 42 29.21 -7.86 -9.60
N ILE A 43 29.57 -9.15 -9.48
CA ILE A 43 28.94 -10.23 -10.26
C ILE A 43 27.53 -10.51 -9.74
N PHE A 44 27.34 -10.57 -8.43
CA PHE A 44 26.01 -10.75 -7.83
C PHE A 44 25.09 -9.56 -8.15
N GLU A 45 25.60 -8.34 -8.05
CA GLU A 45 24.88 -7.12 -8.40
C GLU A 45 24.45 -7.11 -9.86
N ARG A 46 25.36 -7.49 -10.78
CA ARG A 46 25.03 -7.65 -12.21
C ARG A 46 23.98 -8.74 -12.45
N GLY A 47 24.03 -9.83 -11.69
CA GLY A 47 23.03 -10.90 -11.75
C GLY A 47 21.65 -10.45 -11.26
N MET A 48 21.62 -9.71 -10.14
CA MET A 48 20.39 -9.14 -9.58
C MET A 48 19.78 -8.08 -10.51
N GLU A 49 20.60 -7.22 -11.12
CA GLU A 49 20.17 -6.25 -12.11
C GLU A 49 19.55 -6.96 -13.33
N SER A 50 20.22 -7.99 -13.87
CA SER A 50 19.68 -8.76 -14.98
C SER A 50 18.37 -9.49 -14.62
N PHE A 51 18.24 -9.97 -13.39
CA PHE A 51 17.00 -10.59 -12.91
C PHE A 51 15.87 -9.57 -12.81
N MET A 52 16.12 -8.41 -12.20
CA MET A 52 15.13 -7.33 -12.07
C MET A 52 14.68 -6.81 -13.44
N GLN A 53 15.60 -6.62 -14.39
CA GLN A 53 15.26 -6.23 -15.75
C GLN A 53 14.38 -7.25 -16.46
N ASN A 54 14.65 -8.55 -16.27
CA ASN A 54 13.81 -9.60 -16.86
C ASN A 54 12.43 -9.64 -16.22
N MET A 55 12.33 -9.52 -14.89
CA MET A 55 11.06 -9.42 -14.19
C MET A 55 10.25 -8.19 -14.66
N LEU A 56 10.91 -7.04 -14.85
CA LEU A 56 10.25 -5.85 -15.37
C LEU A 56 9.78 -6.03 -16.81
N LYS A 57 10.58 -6.64 -17.69
CA LYS A 57 10.17 -6.97 -19.07
C LYS A 57 8.97 -7.91 -19.12
N GLU A 58 8.91 -8.87 -18.20
CA GLU A 58 7.74 -9.77 -18.07
C GLU A 58 6.51 -9.02 -17.52
N ALA A 59 6.72 -8.05 -16.62
CA ALA A 59 5.65 -7.25 -16.01
C ALA A 59 5.16 -6.08 -16.90
N GLU A 60 5.99 -5.54 -17.78
CA GLU A 60 5.70 -4.44 -18.72
C GLU A 60 4.34 -4.58 -19.42
N PRO A 61 4.01 -5.71 -20.07
CA PRO A 61 2.70 -5.86 -20.72
C PRO A 61 1.51 -5.84 -19.74
N HIS A 62 1.70 -6.21 -18.48
CA HIS A 62 0.66 -6.13 -17.46
C HIS A 62 0.49 -4.70 -16.93
N LEU A 63 1.61 -4.00 -16.73
CA LEU A 63 1.61 -2.59 -16.34
C LEU A 63 1.00 -1.70 -17.43
N ASP A 64 1.28 -1.98 -18.70
CA ASP A 64 0.68 -1.28 -19.83
C ASP A 64 -0.83 -1.47 -19.92
N ARG A 65 -1.33 -2.69 -19.67
CA ARG A 65 -2.77 -2.95 -19.61
C ARG A 65 -3.40 -2.21 -18.45
N LEU A 66 -2.81 -2.30 -17.25
CA LEU A 66 -3.29 -1.59 -16.07
C LEU A 66 -3.31 -0.07 -16.29
N GLY A 67 -2.26 0.48 -16.89
CA GLY A 67 -2.17 1.91 -17.22
C GLY A 67 -3.26 2.35 -18.20
N ARG A 68 -3.57 1.53 -19.21
CA ARG A 68 -4.67 1.79 -20.15
C ARG A 68 -6.03 1.74 -19.44
N ASP A 69 -6.31 0.66 -18.70
CA ASP A 69 -7.59 0.47 -18.01
C ASP A 69 -7.84 1.59 -16.97
N LEU A 70 -6.79 1.96 -16.22
CA LEU A 70 -6.86 3.08 -15.29
C LEU A 70 -7.07 4.40 -16.04
N GLY A 71 -6.36 4.60 -17.16
CA GLY A 71 -6.53 5.77 -18.02
C GLY A 71 -7.97 5.93 -18.51
N ASP A 72 -8.57 4.85 -19.01
CA ASP A 72 -9.95 4.83 -19.51
C ASP A 72 -10.96 5.08 -18.38
N THR A 73 -10.74 4.48 -17.21
CA THR A 73 -11.55 4.71 -16.02
C THR A 73 -11.48 6.17 -15.58
N VAL A 74 -10.27 6.72 -15.46
CA VAL A 74 -10.09 8.14 -15.13
C VAL A 74 -10.76 9.03 -16.17
N ASN A 75 -10.64 8.71 -17.46
CA ASN A 75 -11.28 9.47 -18.54
C ASN A 75 -12.81 9.45 -18.42
N SER A 76 -13.43 8.32 -18.06
CA SER A 76 -14.88 8.25 -17.80
C SER A 76 -15.31 9.06 -16.58
N LEU A 77 -14.44 9.14 -15.55
CA LEU A 77 -14.72 9.86 -14.31
C LEU A 77 -14.35 11.35 -14.37
N ARG A 78 -13.50 11.79 -15.32
CA ARG A 78 -13.13 13.21 -15.50
C ARG A 78 -14.31 14.18 -15.44
N PRO A 79 -15.42 13.98 -16.17
CA PRO A 79 -16.55 14.92 -16.10
C PRO A 79 -17.19 14.94 -14.70
N VAL A 80 -17.31 13.79 -14.05
CA VAL A 80 -17.83 13.67 -12.68
C VAL A 80 -16.91 14.39 -11.68
N LEU A 81 -15.59 14.18 -11.79
CA LEU A 81 -14.59 14.86 -10.96
C LEU A 81 -14.60 16.38 -11.19
N GLY A 82 -14.83 16.82 -12.43
CA GLY A 82 -15.04 18.22 -12.77
C GLY A 82 -16.25 18.83 -12.09
N ASP A 83 -17.38 18.12 -12.11
CA ASP A 83 -18.62 18.55 -11.44
C ASP A 83 -18.45 18.63 -9.91
N ILE A 84 -17.76 17.65 -9.29
CA ILE A 84 -17.43 17.68 -7.86
C ILE A 84 -16.56 18.91 -7.54
N GLY A 85 -15.53 19.17 -8.34
CA GLY A 85 -14.66 20.34 -8.17
C GLY A 85 -15.43 21.65 -8.28
N ALA A 86 -16.34 21.76 -9.25
CA ALA A 86 -17.21 22.93 -9.41
C ALA A 86 -18.17 23.10 -8.22
N LEU A 87 -18.73 21.99 -7.70
CA LEU A 87 -19.63 22.03 -6.55
C LEU A 87 -18.91 22.47 -5.26
N MET A 88 -17.68 21.98 -5.04
CA MET A 88 -16.90 22.36 -3.86
C MET A 88 -16.45 23.82 -3.90
N ASP A 89 -16.23 24.40 -5.10
CA ASP A 89 -15.77 25.79 -5.32
C ASP A 89 -14.62 26.18 -4.36
N ASP A 90 -14.34 27.47 -4.21
CA ASP A 90 -13.43 27.95 -3.17
C ASP A 90 -14.17 28.02 -1.81
N VAL A 91 -13.60 27.38 -0.79
CA VAL A 91 -14.13 27.37 0.59
C VAL A 91 -14.33 28.79 1.14
N LYS A 92 -13.52 29.77 0.70
CA LYS A 92 -13.65 31.18 1.13
C LYS A 92 -14.96 31.84 0.68
N ASN A 93 -15.63 31.28 -0.32
CA ASN A 93 -16.89 31.78 -0.83
C ASN A 93 -18.07 31.39 0.07
N TYR A 94 -17.84 30.65 1.15
CA TYR A 94 -18.86 30.13 2.04
C TYR A 94 -18.73 30.65 3.48
N GLN A 95 -19.83 30.61 4.21
CA GLN A 95 -19.92 30.95 5.62
C GLN A 95 -19.60 29.72 6.49
N ALA A 96 -19.44 29.95 7.79
CA ALA A 96 -19.23 28.86 8.74
C ALA A 96 -20.42 27.86 8.70
N PRO A 97 -20.18 26.56 8.92
CA PRO A 97 -21.23 25.56 8.88
C PRO A 97 -22.28 25.76 9.98
N GLU A 98 -23.56 25.65 9.64
CA GLU A 98 -24.70 25.70 10.56
C GLU A 98 -25.31 24.30 10.69
N ARG A 99 -25.44 23.77 11.92
CA ARG A 99 -26.10 22.49 12.15
C ARG A 99 -27.59 22.68 12.37
N LEU A 100 -28.39 21.99 11.57
CA LEU A 100 -29.85 22.01 11.63
C LEU A 100 -30.40 21.04 12.68
N GLU A 101 -31.69 21.15 12.99
CA GLU A 101 -32.37 20.32 14.00
C GLU A 101 -32.39 18.83 13.63
N ASN A 102 -32.43 18.52 12.33
CA ASN A 102 -32.35 17.14 11.82
C ASN A 102 -30.93 16.56 11.84
N GLY A 103 -29.91 17.36 12.19
CA GLY A 103 -28.50 16.97 12.20
C GLY A 103 -27.74 17.26 10.90
N ASP A 104 -28.41 17.74 9.85
CA ASP A 104 -27.75 18.15 8.61
C ASP A 104 -26.91 19.41 8.82
N ILE A 105 -25.92 19.58 7.95
CA ILE A 105 -25.04 20.75 7.94
C ILE A 105 -25.36 21.61 6.71
N LEU A 106 -25.76 22.86 6.94
CA LEU A 106 -25.95 23.87 5.91
C LEU A 106 -24.71 24.76 5.83
N ILE A 107 -24.10 24.83 4.65
CA ILE A 107 -22.99 25.74 4.35
C ILE A 107 -23.49 26.78 3.35
N ARG A 108 -23.75 28.00 3.83
CA ARG A 108 -24.32 29.07 2.99
C ARG A 108 -23.22 29.79 2.23
N ARG A 109 -23.47 30.13 0.97
CA ARG A 109 -22.58 30.98 0.18
C ARG A 109 -22.61 32.42 0.71
N ARG A 110 -21.49 33.13 0.65
CA ARG A 110 -21.39 34.55 1.04
C ARG A 110 -22.02 35.42 -0.07
N ALA A 111 -22.67 36.51 0.32
CA ALA A 111 -23.37 37.38 -0.62
C ALA A 111 -22.41 38.18 -1.54
N ASP A 112 -21.18 38.41 -1.10
CA ASP A 112 -20.10 39.08 -1.83
C ASP A 112 -19.26 38.14 -2.69
N ALA A 113 -19.53 36.83 -2.67
CA ALA A 113 -18.79 35.86 -3.46
C ALA A 113 -19.11 36.02 -4.96
N PRO A 114 -18.11 35.85 -5.86
CA PRO A 114 -18.34 35.82 -7.33
C PRO A 114 -19.36 34.74 -7.67
N PRO A 115 -20.11 34.76 -8.78
CA PRO A 115 -21.08 33.70 -9.08
C PRO A 115 -20.45 32.29 -9.07
N PRO A 116 -21.17 31.26 -8.62
CA PRO A 116 -20.62 29.90 -8.59
C PRO A 116 -20.34 29.40 -10.01
N PRO A 117 -19.32 28.56 -10.19
CA PRO A 117 -19.08 27.94 -11.48
C PRO A 117 -20.28 27.07 -11.89
N PRO A 118 -20.56 26.94 -13.20
CA PRO A 118 -21.60 26.03 -13.67
C PRO A 118 -21.18 24.60 -13.35
N VAL A 119 -22.10 23.84 -12.74
CA VAL A 119 -21.94 22.40 -12.48
C VAL A 119 -22.64 21.66 -13.62
N GLY A 120 -21.98 20.64 -14.18
CA GLY A 120 -22.59 19.76 -15.17
C GLY A 120 -23.59 18.79 -14.56
N ASN A 121 -24.11 17.89 -15.40
CA ASN A 121 -25.05 16.85 -15.00
C ASN A 121 -24.39 15.49 -14.78
N ALA A 122 -23.09 15.33 -15.03
CA ALA A 122 -22.44 14.03 -15.04
C ALA A 122 -22.47 13.35 -13.67
N LEU A 123 -22.20 14.11 -12.59
CA LEU A 123 -22.34 13.59 -11.23
C LEU A 123 -23.79 13.23 -10.90
N ARG A 124 -24.74 14.07 -11.34
CA ARG A 124 -26.17 13.88 -11.08
C ARG A 124 -26.70 12.63 -11.77
N ASP A 125 -26.29 12.40 -13.02
CA ASP A 125 -26.71 11.27 -13.82
C ASP A 125 -26.07 9.96 -13.30
N MET A 126 -24.82 10.00 -12.82
CA MET A 126 -24.17 8.84 -12.18
C MET A 126 -24.85 8.41 -10.88
N LEU A 127 -25.34 9.37 -10.08
CA LEU A 127 -26.01 9.11 -8.81
C LEU A 127 -27.51 8.82 -8.96
N ARG A 128 -28.08 9.00 -10.15
CA ARG A 128 -29.50 8.72 -10.38
C ARG A 128 -29.72 7.21 -10.24
N PRO A 129 -30.70 6.76 -9.41
CA PRO A 129 -31.05 5.35 -9.33
C PRO A 129 -31.52 4.83 -10.69
N ALA A 130 -31.36 3.53 -10.92
CA ALA A 130 -31.92 2.91 -12.11
C ALA A 130 -33.44 3.17 -12.17
N PRO A 131 -34.03 3.35 -13.36
CA PRO A 131 -35.44 3.72 -13.48
C PRO A 131 -36.40 2.76 -12.75
N GLU A 132 -36.06 1.47 -12.68
CA GLU A 132 -36.82 0.49 -11.90
C GLU A 132 -36.86 0.77 -10.38
N ASP A 133 -35.82 1.39 -9.83
CA ASP A 133 -35.63 1.64 -8.41
C ASP A 133 -35.92 3.10 -8.01
N ASP A 134 -36.24 3.97 -8.98
CA ASP A 134 -36.62 5.35 -8.71
C ASP A 134 -38.07 5.40 -8.17
N PRO A 135 -38.29 5.69 -6.87
CA PRO A 135 -39.62 5.71 -6.28
C PRO A 135 -40.49 6.88 -6.78
N SER A 136 -39.90 7.84 -7.50
CA SER A 136 -40.61 8.98 -8.08
C SER A 136 -41.18 8.71 -9.48
N LEU A 137 -40.69 7.66 -10.16
CA LEU A 137 -41.20 7.27 -11.46
C LEU A 137 -42.46 6.41 -11.32
N PRO A 138 -43.45 6.57 -12.22
CA PRO A 138 -44.56 5.62 -12.28
C PRO A 138 -44.01 4.22 -12.56
N PRO A 139 -44.59 3.17 -11.94
CA PRO A 139 -44.18 1.81 -12.20
C PRO A 139 -44.25 1.53 -13.71
N PRO A 140 -43.28 0.80 -14.28
CA PRO A 140 -43.32 0.48 -15.70
C PRO A 140 -44.64 -0.26 -16.02
N ASP A 141 -45.20 0.01 -17.20
CA ASP A 141 -46.47 -0.56 -17.63
C ASP A 141 -46.43 -2.10 -17.50
N GLY A 142 -47.21 -2.64 -16.55
CA GLY A 142 -47.27 -4.08 -16.26
C GLY A 142 -46.45 -4.57 -15.05
N ALA A 143 -45.79 -3.68 -14.29
CA ALA A 143 -45.21 -4.05 -13.02
C ALA A 143 -46.30 -4.42 -12.00
N ALA A 144 -46.27 -5.66 -11.52
CA ALA A 144 -47.12 -6.08 -10.41
C ALA A 144 -46.85 -5.18 -9.19
N PRO A 145 -47.87 -4.86 -8.36
CA PRO A 145 -47.67 -4.12 -7.13
C PRO A 145 -46.54 -4.77 -6.32
N ARG A 146 -45.52 -4.00 -5.92
CA ARG A 146 -44.54 -4.47 -4.93
C ARG A 146 -45.32 -4.79 -3.66
N VAL A 147 -45.56 -6.08 -3.41
CA VAL A 147 -46.06 -6.55 -2.11
C VAL A 147 -44.94 -6.23 -1.14
N PRO A 148 -45.16 -5.40 -0.10
CA PRO A 148 -44.16 -5.21 0.94
C PRO A 148 -43.74 -6.59 1.45
N ASP A 149 -42.44 -6.81 1.69
CA ASP A 149 -41.93 -8.07 2.23
C ASP A 149 -42.77 -8.45 3.44
N GLN A 150 -43.72 -9.37 3.23
CA GLN A 150 -44.56 -9.86 4.31
C GLN A 150 -43.59 -10.59 5.24
N PRO A 151 -43.58 -10.28 6.54
CA PRO A 151 -42.77 -11.04 7.47
C PRO A 151 -43.11 -12.52 7.27
N LEU A 152 -42.08 -13.33 7.04
CA LEU A 152 -42.21 -14.79 6.91
C LEU A 152 -43.13 -15.26 8.04
N PRO A 153 -44.17 -16.06 7.77
CA PRO A 153 -45.05 -16.54 8.83
C PRO A 153 -44.18 -17.22 9.88
N GLU A 154 -44.23 -16.72 11.12
CA GLU A 154 -43.61 -17.37 12.27
C GLU A 154 -44.09 -18.82 12.25
N ALA A 155 -43.15 -19.76 12.15
CA ALA A 155 -43.47 -21.17 12.24
C ALA A 155 -44.07 -21.43 13.63
N GLU A 156 -45.38 -21.61 13.67
CA GLU A 156 -46.13 -21.98 14.88
C GLU A 156 -45.42 -23.15 15.58
N PRO A 157 -44.94 -22.99 16.84
CA PRO A 157 -44.29 -24.07 17.56
C PRO A 157 -45.37 -25.02 18.08
N GLY A 158 -45.80 -25.96 17.25
CA GLY A 158 -46.91 -26.82 17.61
C GLY A 158 -47.21 -27.92 16.61
N THR A 159 -46.24 -28.82 16.37
CA THR A 159 -46.62 -30.19 16.00
C THR A 159 -45.75 -31.14 16.81
N GLU A 160 -46.35 -31.55 17.92
CA GLU A 160 -46.05 -32.73 18.73
C GLU A 160 -45.37 -33.82 17.91
N ILE A 161 -44.15 -34.16 18.31
CA ILE A 161 -43.57 -35.46 18.00
C ILE A 161 -44.33 -36.46 18.90
N GLU A 162 -45.35 -37.11 18.36
CA GLU A 162 -45.85 -38.35 18.97
C GLU A 162 -44.77 -39.43 18.85
N LEU A 163 -44.55 -40.10 19.98
CA LEU A 163 -43.49 -41.08 20.28
C LEU A 163 -43.60 -42.38 19.46
#